data_AF-A0AAV8VRU9-F1
#
_entry.id   AF-A0AAV8VRU9-F1
#
_cell.length_a   1.000
_cell.length_b   1.000
_cell.length_c   1.000
_cell.angle_alpha   90.00
_cell.angle_beta   90.00
_cell.angle_gamma   90.00
#
_symmetry.space_group_name_H-M   'P 1'
#
loop_
_entity.id
_entity.type
_entity.pdbx_description
1 polymer ?
#
loop_
_entity_poly.entity_id
_entity_poly.type
_entity_poly.pdbx_seq_one_letter_code
_entity_poly.pdbx_strand_id
1 'polypeptide(L)'
;MARRTTCGCPHRPKQLRNGRSSQRSSNCFGVQKSNTRKSFKMVDAFLGKKYKLQSSENFDDFMKALGVSLVTRKLGNAVSPVVELQKEGDEYILTSNSTFKNVVLRFKPGVEFDQETPDGRKVKATITVDGNTLHEVQKNGKETVIDRTFSDNEIKMVMSVDDITATRVYKVQA
;
A
#
# COMPACT_ATOMS: atom_id res chain seq x y z
N MET A 1 -2.87 -63.42 -28.11
CA MET A 1 -2.56 -63.97 -29.45
C MET A 1 -2.22 -62.81 -30.37
N ALA A 2 -0.98 -62.79 -30.92
CA ALA A 2 -0.55 -62.12 -32.17
C ALA A 2 -0.76 -60.57 -32.33
N ARG A 3 0.13 -59.75 -32.88
CA ARG A 3 1.42 -59.91 -33.57
C ARG A 3 2.11 -58.53 -33.66
N ARG A 4 3.45 -58.56 -33.68
CA ARG A 4 4.38 -57.50 -34.14
C ARG A 4 4.01 -57.05 -35.57
N THR A 5 4.37 -55.87 -36.08
CA THR A 5 5.65 -55.39 -36.69
C THR A 5 5.18 -54.28 -37.69
N THR A 6 5.83 -53.17 -38.03
CA THR A 6 7.18 -52.92 -38.57
C THR A 6 7.48 -51.42 -38.59
N CYS A 7 8.75 -51.07 -38.41
CA CYS A 7 9.37 -49.78 -38.75
C CYS A 7 9.30 -49.47 -40.25
N GLY A 8 9.39 -48.19 -40.62
CA GLY A 8 9.57 -47.76 -42.00
C GLY A 8 9.84 -46.27 -42.16
N CYS A 9 11.05 -45.81 -41.80
CA CYS A 9 11.61 -44.57 -42.36
C CYS A 9 12.18 -44.87 -43.75
N PRO A 10 12.03 -43.96 -44.72
CA PRO A 10 13.03 -43.79 -45.76
C PRO A 10 13.63 -42.39 -45.72
N HIS A 11 14.96 -42.36 -45.63
CA HIS A 11 15.79 -41.23 -46.03
C HIS A 11 15.66 -40.94 -47.53
N ARG A 12 15.87 -39.68 -47.94
CA ARG A 12 16.95 -39.13 -48.80
C ARG A 12 16.48 -38.02 -49.80
N PRO A 13 17.37 -37.25 -50.46
CA PRO A 13 17.49 -35.80 -50.25
C PRO A 13 17.48 -34.98 -51.57
N LYS A 14 17.99 -33.72 -51.49
CA LYS A 14 18.36 -32.76 -52.57
C LYS A 14 17.21 -31.87 -53.06
N GLN A 15 17.34 -30.60 -53.41
CA GLN A 15 18.40 -29.57 -53.42
C GLN A 15 17.72 -28.24 -53.82
N LEU A 16 18.26 -27.10 -53.34
CA LEU A 16 18.36 -25.75 -53.96
C LEU A 16 17.30 -25.25 -54.98
N ARG A 17 16.66 -24.09 -54.70
CA ARG A 17 17.01 -22.75 -55.28
C ARG A 17 15.99 -21.65 -54.96
N ASN A 18 16.53 -20.43 -54.93
CA ASN A 18 15.91 -19.11 -54.69
C ASN A 18 14.63 -18.79 -55.48
N GLY A 19 13.75 -18.01 -54.83
CA GLY A 19 12.72 -17.20 -55.49
C GLY A 19 12.21 -16.08 -54.57
N ARG A 20 12.58 -14.83 -54.87
CA ARG A 20 12.01 -13.60 -54.30
C ARG A 20 10.54 -13.46 -54.70
N SER A 21 9.68 -13.08 -53.76
CA SER A 21 8.65 -12.02 -53.89
C SER A 21 7.79 -12.03 -52.62
N SER A 22 7.90 -10.99 -51.80
CA SER A 22 6.91 -9.89 -51.75
C SER A 22 5.51 -10.38 -51.40
N GLN A 23 5.17 -10.33 -50.10
CA GLN A 23 3.87 -9.93 -49.58
C GLN A 23 4.04 -9.69 -48.07
N ARG A 24 4.03 -8.43 -47.64
CA ARG A 24 2.84 -7.64 -47.26
C ARG A 24 2.46 -7.93 -45.80
N SER A 25 2.96 -7.03 -44.96
CA SER A 25 2.37 -6.53 -43.71
C SER A 25 1.31 -7.40 -43.05
N SER A 26 1.65 -7.95 -41.90
CA SER A 26 0.70 -8.21 -40.82
C SER A 26 1.44 -7.92 -39.52
N ASN A 27 1.14 -6.77 -38.95
CA ASN A 27 1.51 -6.33 -37.62
C ASN A 27 1.34 -7.48 -36.60
N CYS A 28 2.44 -8.06 -36.17
CA CYS A 28 2.52 -8.68 -34.85
C CYS A 28 3.12 -7.61 -33.94
N PHE A 29 2.23 -6.79 -33.36
CA PHE A 29 2.57 -5.89 -32.27
C PHE A 29 3.13 -6.73 -31.13
N GLY A 30 4.46 -6.74 -31.01
CA GLY A 30 5.14 -7.21 -29.82
C GLY A 30 4.76 -6.29 -28.67
N VAL A 31 3.70 -6.63 -27.95
CA VAL A 31 3.43 -6.06 -26.63
C VAL A 31 4.52 -6.60 -25.71
N GLN A 32 5.66 -5.91 -25.70
CA GLN A 32 6.58 -5.98 -24.58
C GLN A 32 5.80 -5.54 -23.36
N LYS A 33 5.28 -6.51 -22.59
CA LYS A 33 4.89 -6.26 -21.20
C LYS A 33 6.15 -5.79 -20.50
N SER A 34 6.24 -4.48 -20.31
CA SER A 34 7.18 -3.83 -19.42
C SER A 34 7.00 -4.46 -18.04
N ASN A 35 7.81 -5.47 -17.77
CA ASN A 35 7.93 -6.04 -16.44
C ASN A 35 8.76 -5.06 -15.61
N THR A 36 8.16 -3.91 -15.27
CA THR A 36 8.60 -3.15 -14.12
C THR A 36 8.27 -4.00 -12.90
N ARG A 37 9.19 -4.92 -12.56
CA ARG A 37 9.29 -5.43 -11.19
C ARG A 37 9.57 -4.20 -10.32
N LYS A 38 8.52 -3.47 -9.92
CA LYS A 38 8.59 -2.67 -8.71
C LYS A 38 9.00 -3.68 -7.65
N SER A 39 10.23 -3.58 -7.16
CA SER A 39 10.65 -4.28 -5.96
C SER A 39 9.68 -3.82 -4.88
N PHE A 40 8.65 -4.62 -4.61
CA PHE A 40 7.69 -4.36 -3.55
C PHE A 40 8.47 -4.54 -2.25
N LYS A 41 9.03 -3.44 -1.76
CA LYS A 41 9.62 -3.40 -0.44
C LYS A 41 8.48 -3.57 0.55
N MET A 42 8.60 -4.57 1.42
CA MET A 42 7.66 -4.74 2.52
C MET A 42 7.69 -3.51 3.42
N VAL A 43 6.62 -3.25 4.18
CA VAL A 43 6.61 -2.20 5.23
C VAL A 43 7.81 -2.33 6.19
N ASP A 44 8.32 -3.55 6.36
CA ASP A 44 9.51 -3.87 7.15
C ASP A 44 10.78 -3.11 6.69
N ALA A 45 10.87 -2.73 5.42
CA ALA A 45 11.99 -1.93 4.88
C ALA A 45 11.98 -0.47 5.36
N PHE A 46 10.88 -0.02 5.98
CA PHE A 46 10.69 1.34 6.47
C PHE A 46 10.70 1.43 8.00
N LEU A 47 11.03 0.34 8.69
CA LEU A 47 11.14 0.30 10.15
C LEU A 47 12.26 1.22 10.66
N GLY A 48 12.01 1.90 11.78
CA GLY A 48 12.94 2.84 12.41
C GLY A 48 13.09 4.19 11.70
N LYS A 49 12.38 4.41 10.58
CA LYS A 49 12.36 5.70 9.90
C LYS A 49 11.31 6.61 10.53
N LYS A 50 11.69 7.87 10.75
CA LYS A 50 10.82 8.93 11.23
C LYS A 50 10.28 9.73 10.06
N TYR A 51 8.99 10.02 10.07
CA TYR A 51 8.32 10.75 9.00
C TYR A 51 7.51 11.91 9.58
N LYS A 52 7.87 13.14 9.24
CA LYS A 52 7.18 14.34 9.70
C LYS A 52 6.09 14.75 8.71
N LEU A 53 4.90 15.10 9.22
CA LEU A 53 3.83 15.65 8.39
C LEU A 53 4.33 16.90 7.65
N GLN A 54 4.21 16.91 6.32
CA GLN A 54 4.61 18.02 5.47
C GLN A 54 3.40 18.74 4.87
N SER A 55 2.41 17.99 4.40
CA SER A 55 1.19 18.54 3.80
C SER A 55 -0.04 17.75 4.26
N SER A 56 -1.17 18.44 4.37
CA SER A 56 -2.45 17.88 4.77
C SER A 56 -3.55 18.58 3.99
N GLU A 57 -4.32 17.81 3.23
CA GLU A 57 -5.43 18.27 2.40
C GLU A 57 -6.73 17.66 2.91
N ASN A 58 -7.79 18.48 2.99
CA ASN A 58 -9.15 18.07 3.38
C ASN A 58 -9.28 17.42 4.79
N PHE A 59 -8.27 17.58 5.66
CA PHE A 59 -8.27 16.97 6.98
C PHE A 59 -9.27 17.62 7.96
N ASP A 60 -9.57 18.91 7.81
CA ASP A 60 -10.57 19.58 8.64
C ASP A 60 -11.98 19.01 8.42
N ASP A 61 -12.37 18.83 7.16
CA ASP A 61 -13.65 18.21 6.78
C ASP A 61 -13.74 16.76 7.24
N PHE A 62 -12.65 16.00 7.13
CA PHE A 62 -12.57 14.64 7.68
C PHE A 62 -12.80 14.63 9.20
N MET A 63 -12.10 15.49 9.94
CA MET A 63 -12.30 15.59 11.39
C MET A 63 -13.72 16.06 11.75
N LYS A 64 -14.31 16.96 10.94
CA LYS A 64 -15.68 17.43 11.10
C LYS A 64 -16.68 16.28 10.92
N ALA A 65 -16.48 15.42 9.93
CA ALA A 65 -17.31 14.24 9.66
C ALA A 65 -17.26 13.20 10.79
N LEU A 66 -16.11 13.11 11.47
CA LEU A 66 -15.90 12.30 12.68
C LEU A 66 -16.48 12.92 13.96
N GLY A 67 -17.04 14.14 13.89
CA GLY A 67 -17.63 14.84 15.03
C GLY A 67 -16.62 15.54 15.94
N VAL A 68 -15.38 15.77 15.49
CA VAL A 68 -14.34 16.40 16.30
C VAL A 68 -14.63 17.90 16.50
N SER A 69 -14.48 18.37 17.74
CA SER A 69 -14.73 19.77 18.10
C SER A 69 -13.85 20.75 17.31
N LEU A 70 -14.36 21.96 17.03
CA LEU A 70 -13.62 23.02 16.31
C LEU A 70 -12.25 23.34 16.95
N VAL A 71 -12.18 23.30 18.27
CA VAL A 71 -10.95 23.60 19.02
C VAL A 71 -9.90 22.51 18.77
N THR A 72 -10.29 21.24 18.91
CA THR A 72 -9.41 20.09 18.63
C THR A 72 -8.95 20.08 17.18
N ARG A 73 -9.83 20.46 16.23
CA ARG A 73 -9.48 20.56 14.80
C ARG A 73 -8.40 21.60 14.52
N LYS A 74 -8.53 22.81 15.08
CA LYS A 74 -7.52 23.87 14.93
C LYS A 74 -6.17 23.45 15.49
N LEU A 75 -6.16 22.83 16.68
CA LEU A 75 -4.94 22.30 17.28
C LEU A 75 -4.34 21.16 16.43
N GLY A 76 -5.16 20.23 15.95
CA GLY A 76 -4.73 19.11 15.11
C GLY A 76 -4.15 19.52 13.76
N ASN A 77 -4.62 20.64 13.19
CA ASN A 77 -4.07 21.22 11.96
C ASN A 77 -2.78 22.00 12.19
N ALA A 78 -2.63 22.66 13.35
CA ALA A 78 -1.42 23.39 13.71
C ALA A 78 -0.25 22.47 14.09
N VAL A 79 -0.54 21.21 14.42
CA VAL A 79 0.44 20.24 14.87
C VAL A 79 0.92 19.36 13.71
N SER A 80 2.23 19.21 13.59
CA SER A 80 2.86 18.30 12.63
C SER A 80 3.37 17.05 13.36
N PRO A 81 2.60 15.95 13.41
CA PRO A 81 3.06 14.72 14.03
C PRO A 81 4.21 14.09 13.22
N VAL A 82 5.16 13.51 13.95
CA VAL A 82 6.22 12.64 13.47
C VAL A 82 5.78 11.21 13.69
N VAL A 83 5.66 10.45 12.62
CA VAL A 83 5.27 9.03 12.63
C VAL A 83 6.53 8.18 12.51
N GLU A 84 6.66 7.20 13.38
CA GLU A 84 7.72 6.20 13.36
C GLU A 84 7.08 4.81 13.41
N LEU A 85 7.50 3.93 12.52
CA LEU A 85 7.08 2.53 12.52
C LEU A 85 8.22 1.66 13.05
N GLN A 86 7.94 0.86 14.05
CA GLN A 86 8.85 -0.12 14.64
C GLN A 86 8.17 -1.50 14.62
N LYS A 87 8.96 -2.55 14.80
CA LYS A 87 8.47 -3.93 14.85
C LYS A 87 9.17 -4.65 15.99
N GLU A 88 8.39 -5.28 16.86
CA GLU A 88 8.84 -6.05 18.01
C GLU A 88 8.33 -7.49 17.84
N GLY A 89 9.18 -8.38 17.34
CA GLY A 89 8.78 -9.74 16.97
C GLY A 89 7.71 -9.76 15.87
N ASP A 90 6.50 -10.19 16.25
CA ASP A 90 5.33 -10.29 15.37
C ASP A 90 4.37 -9.08 15.47
N GLU A 91 4.68 -8.11 16.32
CA GLU A 91 3.86 -6.91 16.56
C GLU A 91 4.49 -5.68 15.90
N TYR A 92 3.65 -4.84 15.28
CA TYR A 92 4.06 -3.53 14.81
C TYR A 92 3.76 -2.47 15.87
N ILE A 93 4.70 -1.56 16.05
CA ILE A 93 4.60 -0.44 16.98
C ILE A 93 4.66 0.84 16.15
N LEU A 94 3.50 1.47 15.98
CA LEU A 94 3.37 2.76 15.32
C LEU A 94 3.36 3.85 16.38
N THR A 95 4.44 4.63 16.42
CA THR A 95 4.57 5.78 17.32
C THR A 95 4.27 7.05 16.55
N SER A 96 3.30 7.83 17.02
CA SER A 96 3.03 9.18 16.55
C SER A 96 3.42 10.19 17.63
N ASN A 97 4.56 10.84 17.43
CA ASN A 97 5.07 11.86 18.32
C ASN A 97 4.66 13.24 17.81
N SER A 98 3.97 14.03 18.62
CA SER A 98 3.61 15.40 18.28
C SER A 98 3.92 16.33 19.44
N THR A 99 4.09 17.63 19.17
CA THR A 99 4.36 18.65 20.21
C THR A 99 3.31 18.67 21.32
N PHE A 100 2.12 18.12 21.05
CA PHE A 100 1.01 18.09 21.99
C PHE A 100 0.92 16.77 22.76
N LYS A 101 0.99 15.63 22.05
CA LYS A 101 0.87 14.28 22.63
C LYS A 101 1.70 13.27 21.85
N ASN A 102 2.31 12.33 22.58
CA ASN A 102 2.89 11.12 22.00
C ASN A 102 1.88 9.98 22.12
N VAL A 103 1.59 9.30 21.02
CA VAL A 103 0.69 8.14 20.97
C VAL A 103 1.47 6.96 20.45
N VAL A 104 1.53 5.88 21.23
CA VAL A 104 2.15 4.61 20.83
C VAL A 104 1.04 3.60 20.59
N LEU A 105 0.97 3.06 19.37
CA LEU A 105 0.00 2.07 18.96
C LEU A 105 0.72 0.75 18.70
N ARG A 106 0.37 -0.30 19.44
CA ARG A 106 0.86 -1.66 19.21
C ARG A 106 -0.24 -2.47 18.54
N PHE A 107 0.04 -3.08 17.40
CA PHE A 107 -0.96 -3.86 16.67
C PHE A 107 -0.33 -5.08 15.99
N LYS A 108 -1.15 -6.12 15.81
CA LYS A 108 -0.82 -7.28 15.00
C LYS A 108 -1.52 -7.16 13.64
N PRO A 109 -0.82 -7.43 12.53
CA PRO A 109 -1.41 -7.33 11.21
C PRO A 109 -2.54 -8.36 11.06
N GLY A 110 -3.72 -7.91 10.63
CA GLY A 110 -4.91 -8.75 10.43
C GLY A 110 -5.67 -9.10 11.71
N VAL A 111 -5.27 -8.58 12.86
CA VAL A 111 -5.97 -8.79 14.14
C VAL A 111 -6.75 -7.54 14.51
N GLU A 112 -8.03 -7.69 14.80
CA GLU A 112 -8.85 -6.61 15.35
C GLU A 112 -8.45 -6.34 16.80
N PHE A 113 -8.31 -5.07 17.16
CA PHE A 113 -8.04 -4.64 18.53
C PHE A 113 -8.92 -3.46 18.91
N ASP A 114 -9.23 -3.36 20.20
CA ASP A 114 -9.97 -2.22 20.74
C ASP A 114 -8.99 -1.06 20.98
N GLN A 115 -9.15 0.02 20.22
CA GLN A 115 -8.38 1.25 20.36
C GLN A 115 -9.20 2.29 21.11
N GLU A 116 -8.62 2.87 22.15
CA GLU A 116 -9.20 4.08 22.77
C GLU A 116 -8.65 5.31 22.02
N THR A 117 -9.52 5.98 21.28
CA THR A 117 -9.15 7.23 20.60
C THR A 117 -8.93 8.34 21.64
N PRO A 118 -8.08 9.36 21.35
CA PRO A 118 -7.86 10.51 22.23
C PRO A 118 -9.13 11.32 22.54
N ASP A 119 -10.21 11.04 21.82
CA ASP A 119 -11.55 11.60 21.91
C ASP A 119 -12.45 10.84 22.91
N GLY A 120 -11.92 9.82 23.60
CA GLY A 120 -12.62 9.02 24.63
C GLY A 120 -13.53 7.91 24.06
N ARG A 121 -13.49 7.66 22.75
CA ARG A 121 -14.29 6.61 22.11
C ARG A 121 -13.47 5.33 21.96
N LYS A 122 -14.08 4.20 22.36
CA LYS A 122 -13.57 2.87 22.08
C LYS A 122 -13.95 2.49 20.65
N VAL A 123 -12.96 2.30 19.80
CA VAL A 123 -13.13 1.95 18.40
C VAL A 123 -12.50 0.59 18.14
N LYS A 124 -13.12 -0.20 17.27
CA LYS A 124 -12.53 -1.45 16.81
C LYS A 124 -11.70 -1.16 15.57
N ALA A 125 -10.40 -1.32 15.66
CA ALA A 125 -9.47 -1.07 14.56
C ALA A 125 -8.87 -2.40 14.10
N THR A 126 -8.80 -2.60 12.78
CA THR A 126 -8.09 -3.71 12.15
C THR A 126 -7.07 -3.13 11.20
N ILE A 127 -5.80 -3.51 11.36
CA ILE A 127 -4.73 -3.03 10.48
C ILE A 127 -4.17 -4.23 9.72
N THR A 128 -4.23 -4.17 8.40
CA THR A 128 -3.64 -5.18 7.50
C THR A 128 -2.45 -4.59 6.75
N VAL A 129 -1.44 -5.41 6.53
CA VAL A 129 -0.22 -5.03 5.80
C VAL A 129 -0.31 -5.64 4.41
N ASP A 130 -0.37 -4.79 3.37
CA ASP A 130 -0.32 -5.21 1.97
C ASP A 130 0.96 -4.64 1.32
N GLY A 131 2.01 -5.45 1.28
CA GLY A 131 3.30 -5.04 0.71
C GLY A 131 3.90 -3.82 1.43
N ASN A 132 3.80 -2.65 0.81
CA ASN A 132 4.25 -1.36 1.35
C ASN A 132 3.11 -0.46 1.87
N THR A 133 1.88 -0.95 1.89
CA THR A 133 0.70 -0.19 2.34
C THR A 133 0.15 -0.80 3.62
N LEU A 134 -0.12 0.05 4.62
CA LEU A 134 -0.91 -0.31 5.78
C LEU A 134 -2.35 0.12 5.54
N HIS A 135 -3.25 -0.85 5.47
CA HIS A 135 -4.68 -0.64 5.36
C HIS A 135 -5.30 -0.77 6.74
N GLU A 136 -5.78 0.34 7.29
CA GLU A 136 -6.38 0.42 8.62
C GLU A 136 -7.88 0.70 8.48
N VAL A 137 -8.71 -0.18 9.03
CA VAL A 137 -10.16 -0.04 9.04
C VAL A 137 -10.61 0.14 10.48
N GLN A 138 -11.23 1.28 10.77
CA GLN A 138 -11.76 1.62 12.08
C GLN A 138 -13.29 1.61 12.04
N LYS A 139 -13.90 0.91 13.00
CA LYS A 139 -15.35 0.81 13.17
C LYS A 139 -15.76 1.43 14.51
N ASN A 140 -16.54 2.49 14.45
CA ASN A 140 -17.06 3.20 15.62
C ASN A 140 -18.45 3.78 15.34
N GLY A 141 -19.39 2.92 14.94
CA GLY A 141 -20.68 3.33 14.39
C GLY A 141 -20.60 3.85 12.95
N LYS A 142 -19.50 4.52 12.58
CA LYS A 142 -19.09 4.81 11.21
C LYS A 142 -17.86 3.97 10.84
N GLU A 143 -17.75 3.61 9.57
CA GLU A 143 -16.56 2.97 9.02
C GLU A 143 -15.60 4.04 8.49
N THR A 144 -14.35 3.98 8.94
CA THR A 144 -13.28 4.88 8.50
C THR A 144 -12.13 4.03 7.99
N VAL A 145 -11.68 4.34 6.78
CA VAL A 145 -10.58 3.63 6.13
C VAL A 145 -9.37 4.57 6.07
N ILE A 146 -8.21 4.06 6.45
CA ILE A 146 -6.95 4.79 6.50
C ILE A 146 -5.89 3.95 5.80
N ASP A 147 -5.48 4.38 4.61
CA ASP A 147 -4.44 3.73 3.82
C ASP A 147 -3.14 4.51 3.92
N ARG A 148 -2.08 3.85 4.40
CA ARG A 148 -0.75 4.46 4.56
C ARG A 148 0.23 3.75 3.64
N THR A 149 0.51 4.35 2.49
CA THR A 149 1.50 3.84 1.55
C THR A 149 2.87 4.38 1.89
N PHE A 150 3.80 3.50 2.25
CA PHE A 150 5.18 3.82 2.55
C PHE A 150 6.02 3.83 1.28
N SER A 151 6.82 4.89 1.16
CA SER A 151 7.84 5.05 0.12
C SER A 151 9.19 5.38 0.76
N ASP A 152 10.26 5.34 -0.03
CA ASP A 152 11.63 5.53 0.47
C ASP A 152 11.81 6.89 1.17
N ASN A 153 11.13 7.94 0.68
CA ASN A 153 11.30 9.32 1.16
C ASN A 153 10.02 9.92 1.78
N GLU A 154 8.86 9.29 1.59
CA GLU A 154 7.57 9.85 2.02
C GLU A 154 6.55 8.75 2.36
N ILE A 155 5.56 9.11 3.17
CA ILE A 155 4.37 8.31 3.42
C ILE A 155 3.19 9.09 2.89
N LYS A 156 2.41 8.46 2.00
CA LYS A 156 1.11 8.97 1.59
C LYS A 156 0.03 8.29 2.43
N MET A 157 -0.65 9.08 3.25
CA MET A 157 -1.77 8.65 4.07
C MET A 157 -3.06 9.17 3.44
N VAL A 158 -3.94 8.28 3.05
CA VAL A 158 -5.28 8.60 2.54
C VAL A 158 -6.29 8.12 3.57
N MET A 159 -7.20 9.00 3.95
CA MET A 159 -8.18 8.75 4.99
C MET A 159 -9.56 9.04 4.43
N SER A 160 -10.47 8.09 4.53
CA SER A 160 -11.82 8.20 3.98
C SER A 160 -12.85 7.85 5.04
N VAL A 161 -13.88 8.68 5.14
CA VAL A 161 -15.05 8.46 6.01
C VAL A 161 -16.28 8.97 5.28
N ASP A 162 -17.31 8.13 5.17
CA ASP A 162 -18.51 8.40 4.38
C ASP A 162 -18.12 8.86 2.95
N ASP A 163 -18.49 10.09 2.53
CA ASP A 163 -18.15 10.67 1.23
C ASP A 163 -16.91 11.58 1.25
N ILE A 164 -16.24 11.72 2.40
CA ILE A 164 -15.12 12.66 2.60
C ILE A 164 -13.81 11.91 2.58
N THR A 165 -12.88 12.37 1.73
CA THR A 165 -11.51 11.86 1.67
C THR A 165 -10.51 12.96 1.98
N ALA A 166 -9.57 12.68 2.87
CA ALA A 166 -8.43 13.52 3.23
C ALA A 166 -7.12 12.84 2.85
N THR A 167 -6.14 13.64 2.43
CA THR A 167 -4.81 13.14 2.07
C THR A 167 -3.76 13.86 2.89
N ARG A 168 -2.83 13.10 3.46
CA ARG A 168 -1.70 13.61 4.24
C ARG A 168 -0.41 13.04 3.70
N VAL A 169 0.55 13.91 3.49
CA VAL A 169 1.88 13.55 2.99
C VAL A 169 2.89 13.82 4.10
N TYR A 170 3.60 12.77 4.49
CA TYR A 170 4.68 12.84 5.46
C TYR A 170 6.00 12.64 4.72
N LYS A 171 7.03 13.40 5.07
CA LYS A 171 8.39 13.21 4.54
C LYS A 171 9.31 12.64 5.59
N VAL A 172 10.28 11.84 5.15
CA VAL A 172 11.32 11.32 6.02
C VAL A 172 12.01 12.49 6.72
N GLN A 173 12.05 12.42 8.05
CA GLN A 173 12.77 13.34 8.90
C GLN A 173 14.16 12.74 9.08
N ALA A 174 15.12 13.27 8.31
CA ALA A 174 16.54 12.95 8.43
C ALA A 174 17.11 13.47 9.76
#